data_AF-A0A7S0U1E0-F1
#
_entry.id   AF-A0A7S0U1E0-F1
#
_cell.length_a   1.000
_cell.length_b   1.000
_cell.length_c   1.000
_cell.angle_alpha   90.00
_cell.angle_beta   90.00
_cell.angle_gamma   90.00
#
_symmetry.space_group_name_H-M   'P 1'
#
loop_
_entity.id
_entity.type
_entity.pdbx_description
1 polymer ?
#
loop_
_entity_poly.entity_id
_entity_poly.type
_entity_poly.pdbx_seq_one_letter_code
_entity_poly.pdbx_strand_id
1 'polypeptide(L)'
;ARAMLEFELELLKAGIAHNAKVYCLWHHRMWAIDHLVTLGVGGVLDKELALCDELLRLDERNFHCWGYRLWAAGRAGLTAEQGMEYTRAKIDRNFSNYSAWHYRSKFLE
;
A
#
# COMPACT_ATOMS: atom_id res chain seq x y z
N ALA A 1 2.77 20.36 -12.52
CA ALA A 1 3.25 19.01 -12.12
C ALA A 1 2.40 18.44 -10.98
N ARG A 2 2.45 19.00 -9.76
CA ARG A 2 1.71 18.47 -8.59
C ARG A 2 0.21 18.23 -8.82
N ALA A 3 -0.53 19.24 -9.28
CA ALA A 3 -1.98 19.11 -9.49
C ALA A 3 -2.37 18.00 -10.48
N MET A 4 -1.54 17.78 -11.51
CA MET A 4 -1.75 16.68 -12.47
C MET A 4 -1.52 15.32 -11.81
N LEU A 5 -0.49 15.19 -10.96
CA LEU A 5 -0.23 13.96 -10.21
C LEU A 5 -1.34 13.67 -9.19
N GLU A 6 -1.83 14.70 -8.49
CA GLU A 6 -2.95 14.54 -7.55
C GLU A 6 -4.24 14.11 -8.28
N PHE A 7 -4.52 14.67 -9.46
CA PHE A 7 -5.60 14.19 -10.33
C PHE A 7 -5.39 12.74 -10.77
N GLU A 8 -4.17 12.38 -11.16
CA GLU A 8 -3.80 11.02 -11.55
C GLU A 8 -4.05 10.02 -10.41
N LEU A 9 -3.73 10.39 -9.16
CA LEU A 9 -3.99 9.53 -8.00
C LEU A 9 -5.49 9.26 -7.79
N GLU A 10 -6.37 10.25 -8.05
CA GLU A 10 -7.81 10.05 -7.94
C GLU A 10 -8.35 9.16 -9.07
N LEU A 11 -7.86 9.36 -10.30
CA LEU A 11 -8.18 8.48 -11.44
C LEU A 11 -7.78 7.03 -11.15
N LEU A 12 -6.54 6.82 -10.67
CA LEU A 12 -6.03 5.50 -10.32
C LEU A 12 -6.79 4.88 -9.15
N LYS A 13 -7.20 5.68 -8.16
CA LYS A 13 -8.02 5.21 -7.04
C LYS A 13 -9.36 4.70 -7.53
N ALA A 14 -10.01 5.42 -8.44
CA ALA A 14 -11.26 4.97 -9.08
C ALA A 14 -11.05 3.67 -9.87
N GLY A 15 -9.94 3.55 -10.59
CA GLY A 15 -9.56 2.32 -11.30
C GLY A 15 -9.35 1.13 -10.37
N ILE A 16 -8.63 1.32 -9.25
CA ILE A 16 -8.40 0.27 -8.24
C ILE A 16 -9.72 -0.12 -7.57
N ALA A 17 -10.61 0.84 -7.28
CA ALA A 17 -11.93 0.56 -6.73
C ALA A 17 -12.79 -0.29 -7.69
N HIS A 18 -12.64 -0.10 -9.01
CA HIS A 18 -13.31 -0.92 -10.00
C HIS A 18 -12.69 -2.33 -10.14
N ASN A 19 -11.36 -2.41 -10.26
CA ASN A 19 -10.65 -3.68 -10.28
C ASN A 19 -9.24 -3.54 -9.67
N ALA A 20 -9.13 -3.97 -8.41
CA ALA A 20 -7.88 -3.89 -7.65
C ALA A 20 -6.84 -4.96 -8.06
N LYS A 21 -7.14 -5.83 -9.03
CA LYS A 21 -6.25 -6.93 -9.48
C LYS A 21 -5.58 -6.63 -10.83
N VAL A 22 -5.24 -5.36 -11.05
CA VAL A 22 -4.63 -4.86 -12.28
C VAL A 22 -3.25 -4.30 -11.97
N TYR A 23 -2.20 -5.00 -12.40
CA TYR A 23 -0.81 -4.61 -12.13
C TYR A 23 -0.49 -3.17 -12.54
N CYS A 24 -0.87 -2.77 -13.76
CA CYS A 24 -0.50 -1.45 -14.28
C CYS A 24 -1.05 -0.30 -13.45
N LEU A 25 -2.22 -0.44 -12.79
CA LEU A 25 -2.77 0.59 -11.90
C LEU A 25 -1.87 0.80 -10.68
N TRP A 26 -1.45 -0.28 -10.02
CA TRP A 26 -0.56 -0.21 -8.86
C TRP A 26 0.82 0.32 -9.25
N HIS A 27 1.37 -0.11 -10.38
CA HIS A 27 2.66 0.41 -10.87
C HIS A 27 2.60 1.90 -11.24
N HIS A 28 1.53 2.34 -11.92
CA HIS A 28 1.37 3.76 -12.24
C HIS A 28 1.16 4.60 -10.97
N ARG A 29 0.45 4.05 -9.97
CA ARG A 29 0.29 4.71 -8.68
C ARG A 29 1.62 4.86 -7.94
N MET A 30 2.47 3.83 -7.92
CA MET A 30 3.83 3.94 -7.35
C MET A 30 4.64 5.04 -8.04
N TRP A 31 4.59 5.10 -9.38
CA TRP A 31 5.26 6.13 -10.17
C TRP A 31 4.80 7.54 -9.80
N ALA A 32 3.47 7.76 -9.70
CA ALA A 32 2.92 9.07 -9.38
C ALA A 32 3.31 9.52 -7.96
N ILE A 33 3.30 8.60 -7.00
CA ILE A 33 3.70 8.87 -5.61
C ILE A 33 5.19 9.17 -5.51
N ASP A 34 6.05 8.42 -6.21
CA ASP A 34 7.49 8.70 -6.24
C ASP A 34 7.79 10.12 -6.74
N HIS A 35 7.06 10.59 -7.76
CA HIS A 35 7.20 11.97 -8.25
C HIS A 35 6.73 13.00 -7.22
N LEU A 36 5.63 12.74 -6.52
CA LEU A 36 5.15 13.63 -5.45
C LEU A 36 6.15 13.72 -4.29
N VAL A 37 6.80 12.59 -3.93
CA VAL A 37 7.88 12.56 -2.94
C VAL A 37 9.09 13.37 -3.43
N THR A 38 9.52 13.20 -4.68
CA THR A 38 10.61 14.02 -5.26
C THR A 38 10.29 15.51 -5.27
N LEU A 39 9.02 15.88 -5.46
CA LEU A 39 8.56 17.26 -5.38
C LEU A 39 8.44 17.80 -3.94
N GLY A 40 8.75 17.00 -2.92
CA GLY A 40 8.69 17.40 -1.52
C GLY A 40 7.27 17.50 -0.95
N VAL A 41 6.30 16.83 -1.57
CA VAL A 41 4.92 16.82 -1.06
C VAL A 41 4.84 15.89 0.16
N GLY A 42 4.72 16.49 1.35
CA GLY A 42 4.62 15.75 2.62
C GLY A 42 3.28 15.01 2.79
N GLY A 43 3.30 13.96 3.63
CA GLY A 43 2.12 13.18 4.03
C GLY A 43 1.51 12.30 2.93
N VAL A 44 2.15 12.20 1.77
CA VAL A 44 1.65 11.39 0.65
C VAL A 44 1.70 9.91 1.00
N LEU A 45 2.81 9.42 1.56
CA LEU A 45 2.96 8.01 1.91
C LEU A 45 2.03 7.58 3.06
N ASP A 46 1.73 8.47 4.01
CA ASP A 46 0.75 8.19 5.07
C ASP A 46 -0.65 7.96 4.50
N LYS A 47 -1.04 8.75 3.49
CA LYS A 47 -2.31 8.55 2.77
C LYS A 47 -2.34 7.22 2.03
N GLU A 48 -1.21 6.79 1.46
CA GLU A 48 -1.13 5.50 0.78
C GLU A 48 -1.20 4.30 1.73
N LEU A 49 -0.60 4.41 2.92
CA LEU A 49 -0.74 3.40 3.97
C LEU A 49 -2.19 3.32 4.46
N ALA A 50 -2.86 4.46 4.65
CA ALA A 50 -4.28 4.50 5.01
C ALA A 50 -5.18 3.92 3.91
N LEU A 51 -4.88 4.19 2.63
CA LEU A 51 -5.58 3.57 1.50
C LEU A 51 -5.40 2.04 1.51
N CYS A 52 -4.19 1.54 1.78
CA CYS A 52 -3.95 0.10 1.90
C CYS A 52 -4.81 -0.51 3.01
N ASP A 53 -4.94 0.17 4.15
CA ASP A 53 -5.74 -0.31 5.26
C ASP A 53 -7.23 -0.41 4.91
N GLU A 54 -7.74 0.57 4.15
CA GLU A 54 -9.10 0.54 3.63
C GLU A 54 -9.30 -0.62 2.64
N LEU A 55 -8.41 -0.77 1.67
CA LEU A 55 -8.52 -1.82 0.64
C LEU A 55 -8.36 -3.23 1.23
N LEU A 56 -7.45 -3.42 2.19
CA LEU A 56 -7.28 -4.69 2.90
C LEU A 56 -8.40 -4.98 3.91
N ARG A 57 -9.20 -3.97 4.28
CA ARG A 57 -10.44 -4.21 5.04
C ARG A 57 -11.54 -4.77 4.13
N LEU A 58 -11.54 -4.41 2.83
CA LEU A 58 -12.49 -4.89 1.82
C LEU A 58 -12.10 -6.25 1.25
N ASP A 59 -10.82 -6.45 0.91
CA ASP A 59 -10.25 -7.72 0.46
C ASP A 59 -8.90 -7.95 1.16
N GLU A 60 -8.95 -8.69 2.27
CA GLU A 60 -7.78 -8.95 3.10
C GLU A 60 -6.72 -9.86 2.42
N ARG A 61 -7.08 -10.49 1.30
CA ARG A 61 -6.22 -11.38 0.52
C ARG A 61 -5.72 -10.73 -0.77
N ASN A 62 -5.98 -9.43 -0.96
CA ASN A 62 -5.50 -8.70 -2.13
C ASN A 62 -3.96 -8.60 -2.11
N PHE A 63 -3.30 -9.48 -2.86
CA PHE A 63 -1.84 -9.54 -2.90
C PHE A 63 -1.21 -8.26 -3.49
N HIS A 64 -1.87 -7.58 -4.43
CA HIS A 64 -1.36 -6.33 -4.99
C HIS A 64 -1.31 -5.24 -3.93
N CYS A 65 -2.37 -5.13 -3.12
CA CYS A 65 -2.43 -4.18 -2.03
C CYS A 65 -1.38 -4.49 -0.95
N TRP A 66 -1.16 -5.77 -0.62
CA TRP A 66 -0.07 -6.16 0.27
C TRP A 66 1.29 -5.79 -0.30
N GLY A 67 1.57 -6.07 -1.57
CA GLY A 67 2.83 -5.68 -2.21
C GLY A 67 3.03 -4.15 -2.25
N TYR A 68 1.98 -3.42 -2.60
CA TYR A 68 2.00 -1.95 -2.61
C TYR A 68 2.24 -1.37 -1.21
N ARG A 69 1.62 -1.95 -0.17
CA ARG A 69 1.86 -1.55 1.21
C ARG A 69 3.31 -1.78 1.64
N LEU A 70 3.95 -2.88 1.20
CA LEU A 70 5.36 -3.16 1.51
C LEU A 70 6.26 -2.06 0.94
N TRP A 71 6.02 -1.73 -0.33
CA TRP A 71 6.73 -0.66 -1.02
C TRP A 71 6.51 0.70 -0.33
N ALA A 72 5.25 1.06 -0.03
CA ALA A 72 4.93 2.33 0.61
C ALA A 72 5.55 2.43 2.01
N ALA A 73 5.50 1.35 2.79
CA ALA A 73 6.10 1.29 4.13
C ALA A 73 7.63 1.47 4.07
N GLY A 74 8.29 0.80 3.11
CA GLY A 74 9.72 0.97 2.88
C GLY A 74 10.09 2.40 2.48
N ARG A 75 9.28 3.04 1.62
CA ARG A 75 9.49 4.45 1.24
C ARG A 75 9.23 5.44 2.38
N ALA A 76 8.32 5.13 3.29
CA ALA A 76 8.05 5.95 4.47
C ALA A 76 9.05 5.71 5.62
N GLY A 77 9.97 4.75 5.46
CA GLY A 77 10.97 4.44 6.49
C GLY A 77 10.38 3.76 7.72
N LEU A 78 9.26 3.03 7.58
CA LEU A 78 8.72 2.24 8.69
C LEU A 78 9.70 1.14 9.10
N THR A 79 9.81 0.90 10.39
CA THR A 79 10.69 -0.14 10.92
C THR A 79 10.10 -1.54 10.73
N ALA A 80 10.97 -2.55 10.82
CA ALA A 80 10.54 -3.95 10.80
C ALA A 80 9.56 -4.26 11.95
N GLU A 81 9.75 -3.66 13.13
CA GLU A 81 8.86 -3.80 14.28
C GLU A 81 7.44 -3.28 13.96
N GLN A 82 7.34 -2.10 13.34
CA GLN A 82 6.04 -1.53 12.93
C GLN A 82 5.35 -2.42 11.89
N GLY A 83 6.12 -2.98 10.94
CA GLY A 83 5.61 -3.96 9.98
C GLY A 83 5.15 -5.27 10.63
N MET A 84 5.89 -5.75 11.63
CA MET A 84 5.55 -6.95 12.39
C MET A 84 4.33 -6.75 13.28
N GLU A 85 4.12 -5.57 13.86
CA GLU A 85 2.93 -5.23 14.63
C GLU A 85 1.69 -5.18 13.72
N TYR A 86 1.84 -4.56 12.55
CA TYR A 86 0.75 -4.52 11.56
C TYR A 86 0.30 -5.92 11.13
N THR A 87 1.24 -6.81 10.79
CA THR A 87 0.91 -8.18 10.40
C THR A 87 0.31 -8.99 11.53
N ARG A 88 0.79 -8.79 12.77
CA ARG A 88 0.22 -9.42 13.97
C ARG A 88 -1.26 -9.09 14.08
N ALA A 89 -1.64 -7.81 14.00
CA ALA A 89 -3.05 -7.41 14.06
C ALA A 89 -3.92 -8.04 12.96
N LYS A 90 -3.39 -8.20 11.74
CA LYS A 90 -4.11 -8.86 10.63
C LYS A 90 -4.26 -10.37 10.85
N ILE A 91 -3.23 -11.03 11.38
CA ILE A 91 -3.23 -12.45 11.72
C ILE A 91 -4.18 -12.72 12.90
N ASP A 92 -4.16 -11.88 13.94
CA ASP A 92 -5.04 -12.05 15.11
C ASP A 92 -6.51 -11.91 14.71
N ARG A 93 -6.82 -11.06 13.73
CA ARG A 93 -8.16 -10.94 13.16
C ARG A 93 -8.55 -12.13 12.29
N ASN A 94 -7.63 -12.64 11.47
CA ASN A 94 -7.84 -13.83 10.65
C ASN A 94 -6.55 -14.66 10.56
N PHE A 95 -6.48 -15.69 11.40
CA PHE A 95 -5.31 -16.55 11.48
C PHE A 95 -4.99 -17.26 10.17
N SER A 96 -5.99 -17.52 9.33
CA SER A 96 -5.82 -18.19 8.03
C SER A 96 -5.50 -17.24 6.88
N ASN A 97 -5.25 -15.95 7.13
CA ASN A 97 -4.84 -15.00 6.10
C ASN A 97 -3.39 -15.24 5.67
N TYR A 98 -3.22 -16.06 4.62
CA TYR A 98 -1.91 -16.36 4.05
C TYR A 98 -1.12 -15.11 3.62
N SER A 99 -1.79 -14.09 3.07
CA SER A 99 -1.11 -12.87 2.64
C SER A 99 -0.47 -12.11 3.80
N ALA A 100 -1.11 -12.10 4.97
CA ALA A 100 -0.55 -11.50 6.18
C ALA A 100 0.69 -12.27 6.68
N TRP A 101 0.65 -13.61 6.66
CA TRP A 101 1.81 -14.45 7.00
C TRP A 101 2.96 -14.29 6.01
N HIS A 102 2.67 -14.29 4.71
CA HIS A 102 3.67 -14.09 3.68
C HIS A 102 4.34 -12.71 3.80
N TYR A 103 3.55 -11.65 4.02
CA TYR A 103 4.10 -10.32 4.25
C TYR A 103 4.94 -10.25 5.52
N ARG A 104 4.52 -10.95 6.59
CA ARG A 104 5.29 -11.04 7.84
C ARG A 104 6.68 -11.64 7.63
N SER A 105 6.81 -12.66 6.77
CA SER A 105 8.11 -13.30 6.52
C SER A 105 9.13 -12.33 5.91
N LYS A 106 8.68 -11.25 5.24
CA LYS A 106 9.55 -10.22 4.64
C LYS A 106 10.27 -9.33 5.63
N PHE A 107 9.91 -9.38 6.91
CA PHE A 107 10.64 -8.68 7.98
C PHE A 107 11.60 -9.58 8.75
N LEU A 108 11.66 -10.87 8.39
CA LEU A 108 12.53 -11.87 9.02
C LEU A 108 13.70 -12.29 8.11
N GLU A 109 13.66 -11.88 6.84
CA GLU A 109 14.74 -11.99 5.85
C GLU A 109 15.74 -10.83 6.04
#